data_AF-A0A959AHD7-F1
#
_entry.id   AF-A0A959AHD7-F1
#
_cell.length_a   1.000
_cell.length_b   1.000
_cell.length_c   1.000
_cell.angle_alpha   90.00
_cell.angle_beta   90.00
_cell.angle_gamma   90.00
#
_symmetry.space_group_name_H-M   'P 1'
#
loop_
_entity.id
_entity.type
_entity.pdbx_description
1 polymer ?
#
loop_
_entity_poly.entity_id
_entity_poly.type
_entity_poly.pdbx_seq_one_letter_code
_entity_poly.pdbx_strand_id
1 'polypeptide(L)'
;GIIGRSGGRIDRIYHCPHARDAGCRCRKPATGMGWKALAEYQEIEFGDAWMVGDSVSDIGFGASLGMRTVLIAGKTEEAGGLAGLKVDFRFDNLLQFARYMAGC
;
A
#
# COMPACT_ATOMS: atom_id res chain seq x y z
N GLY A 1 -0.44 3.42 -21.60
CA GLY A 1 -0.19 4.58 -20.72
C GLY A 1 1.30 4.82 -20.56
N ILE A 2 1.71 5.88 -19.87
CA ILE A 2 3.14 6.21 -19.66
C ILE A 2 3.92 5.04 -19.05
N ILE A 3 3.30 4.29 -18.12
CA ILE A 3 3.90 3.13 -17.43
C ILE A 3 4.36 2.06 -18.44
N GLY A 4 3.47 1.58 -19.30
CA GLY A 4 3.82 0.56 -20.31
C GLY A 4 4.84 1.04 -21.35
N ARG A 5 4.80 2.32 -21.72
CA ARG A 5 5.81 2.89 -22.64
C ARG A 5 7.20 2.99 -22.00
N SER A 6 7.26 3.08 -20.68
CA SER A 6 8.50 3.05 -19.89
C SER A 6 8.89 1.63 -19.46
N GLY A 7 8.25 0.58 -20.00
CA GLY A 7 8.56 -0.82 -19.68
C GLY A 7 7.95 -1.35 -18.37
N GLY A 8 7.15 -0.53 -17.66
CA GLY A 8 6.45 -0.95 -16.45
C GLY A 8 5.19 -1.77 -16.75
N ARG A 9 4.83 -2.66 -15.82
CA ARG A 9 3.61 -3.49 -15.89
C ARG A 9 2.79 -3.32 -14.60
N ILE A 10 1.47 -3.24 -14.75
CA ILE A 10 0.52 -3.33 -13.64
C ILE A 10 -0.36 -4.54 -13.92
N ASP A 11 -0.29 -5.56 -13.08
CA ASP A 11 -1.09 -6.78 -13.22
C ASP A 11 -2.57 -6.53 -12.95
N ARG A 12 -2.87 -5.75 -11.91
CA ARG A 12 -4.25 -5.50 -11.48
C ARG A 12 -4.41 -4.19 -10.73
N ILE A 13 -5.61 -3.62 -10.83
CA ILE A 13 -6.02 -2.43 -10.08
C ILE A 13 -7.25 -2.77 -9.25
N TYR A 14 -7.10 -2.68 -7.93
CA TYR A 14 -8.22 -2.75 -6.99
C TYR A 14 -8.49 -1.36 -6.46
N HIS A 15 -9.76 -0.97 -6.44
CA HIS A 15 -10.19 0.31 -5.90
C HIS A 15 -11.50 0.15 -5.12
N CYS A 16 -11.75 1.09 -4.20
CA CYS A 16 -12.98 1.15 -3.44
C CYS A 16 -13.76 2.41 -3.87
N PRO A 17 -14.93 2.26 -4.53
CA PRO A 17 -15.70 3.40 -5.03
C PRO A 17 -16.63 4.02 -3.97
N HIS A 18 -16.71 3.44 -2.77
CA HIS A 18 -17.66 3.84 -1.75
C HIS A 18 -17.25 5.12 -1.01
N ALA A 19 -18.28 5.83 -0.52
CA ALA A 19 -18.11 6.94 0.42
C ALA A 19 -17.45 6.49 1.73
N ARG A 20 -16.90 7.45 2.48
CA ARG A 20 -16.12 7.20 3.70
C ARG A 20 -16.94 6.51 4.80
N ASP A 21 -18.21 6.83 4.90
CA ASP A 21 -19.19 6.40 5.91
C ASP A 21 -20.03 5.19 5.48
N ALA A 22 -19.81 4.66 4.28
CA ALA A 22 -20.58 3.53 3.73
C ALA A 22 -20.35 2.17 4.45
N GLY A 23 -19.55 2.13 5.51
CA GLY A 23 -19.27 0.89 6.28
C GLY A 23 -18.62 -0.24 5.47
N CYS A 24 -18.05 0.06 4.30
CA CYS A 24 -17.55 -0.95 3.39
C CYS A 24 -16.24 -1.59 3.90
N ARG A 25 -16.01 -2.85 3.52
CA ARG A 25 -14.78 -3.57 3.87
C ARG A 25 -13.60 -3.31 2.91
N CYS A 26 -13.82 -2.57 1.81
CA CYS A 26 -12.77 -2.32 0.81
C CYS A 26 -11.95 -1.06 1.05
N ARG A 27 -12.48 -0.06 1.76
CA ARG A 27 -11.79 1.22 1.91
C ARG A 27 -10.71 1.09 2.97
N LYS A 28 -9.47 1.36 2.58
CA LYS A 28 -8.33 1.42 3.53
C LYS A 28 -8.68 2.31 4.73
N PRO A 29 -8.35 1.90 5.97
CA PRO A 29 -7.44 0.79 6.34
C PRO A 29 -8.06 -0.62 6.30
N ALA A 30 -9.34 -0.79 5.92
CA ALA A 30 -9.94 -2.10 5.81
C ALA A 30 -9.28 -2.95 4.70
N THR A 31 -9.15 -4.25 4.95
CA THR A 31 -8.28 -5.17 4.19
C THR A 31 -8.95 -5.81 2.97
N GLY A 32 -10.22 -5.49 2.68
CA GLY A 32 -11.00 -6.17 1.66
C GLY A 32 -10.42 -6.11 0.24
N MET A 33 -9.63 -5.08 -0.10
CA MET A 33 -8.92 -5.07 -1.39
C MET A 33 -7.76 -6.08 -1.44
N GLY A 34 -7.07 -6.31 -0.33
CA GLY A 34 -6.00 -7.32 -0.25
C GLY A 34 -6.57 -8.73 -0.37
N TRP A 35 -7.68 -9.01 0.32
CA TRP A 35 -8.37 -10.30 0.19
C TRP A 35 -8.91 -10.57 -1.22
N LYS A 36 -9.36 -9.52 -1.93
CA LYS A 36 -9.71 -9.65 -3.36
C LYS A 36 -8.49 -9.99 -4.21
N ALA A 37 -7.34 -9.37 -3.93
CA ALA A 37 -6.10 -9.69 -4.61
C ALA A 37 -5.69 -11.15 -4.41
N LEU A 38 -5.72 -11.65 -3.17
CA LEU A 38 -5.41 -13.04 -2.85
C LEU A 38 -6.39 -14.03 -3.50
N ALA A 39 -7.67 -13.67 -3.63
CA ALA A 39 -8.65 -14.51 -4.29
C ALA A 39 -8.42 -14.66 -5.80
N GLU A 40 -7.87 -13.63 -6.46
CA GLU A 40 -7.49 -13.68 -7.89
C GLU A 40 -6.08 -14.25 -8.11
N TYR A 41 -5.17 -14.07 -7.15
CA TYR A 41 -3.76 -14.48 -7.18
C TYR A 41 -3.41 -15.24 -5.90
N GLN A 42 -3.63 -16.55 -5.92
CA GLN A 42 -3.48 -17.43 -4.75
C GLN A 42 -2.03 -17.61 -4.30
N GLU A 43 -1.06 -17.20 -5.13
CA GLU A 43 0.37 -17.19 -4.85
C GLU A 43 0.82 -15.99 -3.99
N ILE A 44 -0.08 -15.06 -3.67
CA ILE A 44 0.25 -13.91 -2.82
C ILE A 44 0.47 -14.38 -1.38
N GLU A 45 1.70 -14.22 -0.89
CA GLU A 45 2.04 -14.33 0.52
C GLU A 45 2.18 -12.93 1.13
N PHE A 46 1.25 -12.52 2.00
CA PHE A 46 1.26 -11.15 2.52
C PHE A 46 2.51 -10.81 3.33
N GLY A 47 3.09 -11.79 4.03
CA GLY A 47 4.34 -11.59 4.78
C GLY A 47 5.54 -11.19 3.91
N ASP A 48 5.52 -11.60 2.63
CA ASP A 48 6.55 -11.25 1.65
C ASP A 48 6.18 -10.00 0.84
N ALA A 49 4.93 -9.56 0.90
CA ALA A 49 4.44 -8.39 0.19
C ALA A 49 4.81 -7.07 0.86
N TRP A 50 4.79 -6.01 0.07
CA TRP A 50 5.06 -4.64 0.48
C TRP A 50 3.83 -3.76 0.27
N MET A 51 3.46 -3.01 1.30
CA MET A 51 2.50 -1.91 1.19
C MET A 51 3.24 -0.58 1.17
N VAL A 52 3.19 0.11 0.03
CA VAL A 52 3.80 1.43 -0.15
C VAL A 52 2.69 2.46 -0.28
N GLY A 53 2.70 3.49 0.56
CA GLY A 53 1.69 4.54 0.53
C GLY A 53 2.09 5.79 1.30
N ASP A 54 1.27 6.82 1.20
CA ASP A 54 1.55 8.14 1.77
C ASP A 54 0.62 8.50 2.93
N SER A 55 -0.28 7.59 3.34
CA SER A 55 -1.29 7.84 4.35
C SER A 55 -1.31 6.82 5.49
N VAL A 56 -1.83 7.23 6.66
CA VAL A 56 -2.12 6.35 7.80
C VAL A 56 -2.99 5.15 7.38
N SER A 57 -3.95 5.38 6.46
CA SER A 57 -4.82 4.31 5.97
C SER A 57 -4.08 3.25 5.16
N ASP A 58 -3.01 3.64 4.47
CA ASP A 58 -2.16 2.71 3.72
C ASP A 58 -1.37 1.81 4.66
N ILE A 59 -0.73 2.43 5.65
CA ILE A 59 0.05 1.71 6.65
C ILE A 59 -0.84 0.77 7.46
N GLY A 60 -2.02 1.23 7.88
CA GLY A 60 -2.99 0.38 8.58
C GLY A 60 -3.46 -0.81 7.74
N PHE A 61 -3.67 -0.63 6.43
CA PHE A 61 -4.02 -1.72 5.52
C PHE A 61 -2.91 -2.78 5.45
N GLY A 62 -1.66 -2.35 5.22
CA GLY A 62 -0.51 -3.25 5.10
C GLY A 62 -0.24 -3.99 6.42
N ALA A 63 -0.18 -3.24 7.53
CA ALA A 63 0.05 -3.80 8.85
C ALA A 63 -1.02 -4.83 9.25
N SER A 64 -2.31 -4.58 8.94
CA SER A 64 -3.41 -5.51 9.25
C SER A 64 -3.35 -6.81 8.46
N LEU A 65 -2.65 -6.83 7.32
CA LEU A 65 -2.41 -8.02 6.49
C LEU A 65 -1.06 -8.68 6.77
N GLY A 66 -0.23 -8.10 7.65
CA GLY A 66 1.12 -8.61 7.93
C GLY A 66 2.15 -8.27 6.84
N MET A 67 1.88 -7.30 5.97
CA MET A 67 2.82 -6.84 4.96
C MET A 67 3.95 -6.00 5.57
N ARG A 68 5.08 -5.92 4.87
CA ARG A 68 6.10 -4.88 5.12
C ARG A 68 5.55 -3.53 4.67
N THR A 69 5.66 -2.52 5.53
CA THR A 69 5.05 -1.20 5.32
C THR A 69 6.09 -0.14 5.00
N VAL A 70 5.83 0.64 3.95
CA VAL A 70 6.70 1.71 3.48
C VAL A 70 5.87 2.98 3.40
N LEU A 71 6.24 3.96 4.22
CA LEU A 71 5.67 5.30 4.15
C LEU A 71 6.54 6.15 3.21
N ILE A 72 5.93 6.73 2.18
CA ILE A 72 6.59 7.74 1.35
C ILE A 72 6.08 9.14 1.71
N ALA A 73 6.91 10.17 1.52
CA ALA A 73 6.47 11.54 1.76
C ALA A 73 5.24 11.87 0.88
N GLY A 74 4.25 12.51 1.49
CA GLY A 74 2.97 12.85 0.87
C GLY A 74 2.05 13.52 1.87
N LYS A 75 0.76 13.22 1.85
CA LYS A 75 -0.26 13.99 2.61
C LYS A 75 -0.15 13.94 4.15
N THR A 76 0.83 13.25 4.70
CA THR A 76 0.78 12.78 6.09
C THR A 76 2.10 12.90 6.86
N GLU A 77 2.81 14.02 6.68
CA GLU A 77 3.69 14.50 7.76
C GLU A 77 2.90 15.18 8.89
N GLU A 78 1.63 15.50 8.67
CA GLU A 78 0.79 16.16 9.66
C GLU A 78 -0.19 15.19 10.34
N ALA A 79 -0.31 15.34 11.67
CA ALA A 79 -1.43 14.88 12.52
C ALA A 79 -1.32 13.56 13.31
N GLY A 80 -0.14 13.11 13.75
CA GLY A 80 -0.02 12.17 14.90
C GLY A 80 -0.69 10.78 14.75
N GLY A 81 -1.30 10.47 13.60
CA GLY A 81 -2.11 9.26 13.37
C GLY A 81 -1.32 8.00 13.06
N LEU A 82 0.01 8.08 13.03
CA LEU A 82 0.89 6.91 12.92
C LEU A 82 1.18 6.27 14.28
N ALA A 83 0.78 6.90 15.40
CA ALA A 83 1.00 6.36 16.73
C ALA A 83 0.38 4.96 16.85
N GLY A 84 1.22 3.96 17.16
CA GLY A 84 0.81 2.56 17.29
C GLY A 84 0.76 1.75 16.00
N LEU A 85 1.01 2.36 14.83
CA LEU A 85 1.18 1.63 13.58
C LEU A 85 2.66 1.32 13.34
N LYS A 86 2.95 0.08 12.95
CA LYS A 86 4.27 -0.31 12.50
C LYS A 86 4.51 0.30 11.11
N VAL A 87 5.55 1.13 11.00
CA VAL A 87 6.11 1.60 9.74
C VAL A 87 7.51 1.01 9.63
N ASP A 88 7.74 0.10 8.69
CA ASP A 88 9.02 -0.60 8.57
C ASP A 88 10.08 0.29 7.90
N PHE A 89 9.69 1.07 6.88
CA PHE A 89 10.59 1.95 6.13
C PHE A 89 9.97 3.30 5.79
N ARG A 90 10.82 4.31 5.60
CA ARG A 90 10.44 5.66 5.17
C ARG A 90 11.35 6.14 4.04
N PHE A 91 10.75 6.76 3.03
CA PHE A 91 11.46 7.36 1.89
C PHE A 91 10.78 8.66 1.45
N ASP A 92 11.48 9.52 0.71
CA ASP A 92 10.89 10.78 0.24
C ASP A 92 9.88 10.57 -0.90
N ASN A 93 10.00 9.46 -1.63
CA ASN A 93 9.14 9.15 -2.78
C ASN A 93 9.30 7.69 -3.21
N LEU A 94 8.42 7.27 -4.13
CA LEU A 94 8.43 5.92 -4.70
C LEU A 94 9.73 5.58 -5.44
N LEU A 95 10.42 6.56 -6.05
CA LEU A 95 11.66 6.33 -6.78
C LEU A 95 12.81 5.93 -5.83
N GLN A 96 12.92 6.56 -4.67
CA GLN A 96 13.90 6.16 -3.65
C GLN A 96 13.64 4.74 -3.15
N PHE A 97 12.39 4.38 -2.87
CA PHE A 97 12.05 3.01 -2.49
C PHE A 97 12.38 2.01 -3.60
N ALA A 98 12.09 2.34 -4.86
CA ALA A 98 12.42 1.47 -5.99
C ALA A 98 13.94 1.24 -6.13
N ARG A 99 14.77 2.27 -5.86
CA ARG A 99 16.23 2.15 -5.85
C ARG A 99 16.73 1.25 -4.71
N TYR A 100 16.17 1.41 -3.51
CA TYR A 100 16.43 0.51 -2.38
C TYR A 100 16.14 -0.96 -2.73
N MET A 101 15.00 -1.24 -3.36
CA MET A 101 14.65 -2.60 -3.79
C MET A 101 15.58 -3.15 -4.88
N ALA A 102 16.14 -2.29 -5.74
CA ALA A 102 17.10 -2.66 -6.77
C ALA A 102 18.54 -2.78 -6.25
N GLY A 103 18.80 -2.45 -4.99
CA GLY A 103 20.15 -2.40 -4.41
C GLY A 103 21.03 -1.30 -4.99
N CYS A 104 20.42 -0.19 -5.44
CA CYS A 104 21.08 0.93 -6.11
C CYS A 104 20.95 2.24 -5.32
#